data_AF-A0A085GM91-F1
#
_entry.id   AF-A0A085GM91-F1
#
_cell.length_a   1.000
_cell.length_b   1.000
_cell.length_c   1.000
_cell.angle_alpha   90.00
_cell.angle_beta   90.00
_cell.angle_gamma   90.00
#
_symmetry.space_group_name_H-M   'P 1'
#
loop_
_entity.id
_entity.type
_entity.pdbx_description
1 polymer ?
#
loop_
_entity_poly.entity_id
_entity_poly.type
_entity_poly.pdbx_seq_one_letter_code
_entity_poly.pdbx_strand_id
1 'polypeptide(L)' 'PSNGNLLKLDSTATATGVAIALFEDDGSTSIPLGQPSKTHPLSSTTQNALTYFAKYQSTAATVGEGTANATADFTVLYN' A
#
# COMPACT_ATOMS: atom_id res chain seq x y z
N PRO A 1 -9.55 3.31 16.34
CA PRO A 1 -8.11 3.11 16.03
C PRO A 1 -7.84 3.41 14.55
N SER A 2 -7.11 4.49 14.25
CA SER A 2 -6.55 4.68 12.91
C SER A 2 -5.44 3.65 12.73
N ASN A 3 -5.67 2.62 11.92
CA ASN A 3 -4.57 1.79 11.43
C ASN A 3 -3.73 2.68 10.50
N GLY A 4 -2.83 3.50 11.07
CA GLY A 4 -1.99 4.43 10.33
C GLY A 4 -1.07 3.77 9.31
N ASN A 5 -1.06 2.43 9.28
CA ASN A 5 -0.26 1.61 8.38
C ASN A 5 -1.01 1.22 7.10
N LEU A 6 -2.33 1.45 7.00
CA LEU A 6 -3.15 1.01 5.87
C LEU A 6 -3.67 2.17 5.04
N LEU A 7 -3.72 1.96 3.73
CA LEU A 7 -4.32 2.89 2.80
C LEU A 7 -5.84 2.82 2.87
N LYS A 8 -6.42 3.94 3.31
CA LYS A 8 -7.87 4.12 3.33
C LYS A 8 -8.39 4.19 1.89
N LEU A 9 -9.58 3.64 1.69
CA LEU A 9 -10.33 3.82 0.46
C LEU A 9 -10.66 5.29 0.22
N ASP A 10 -10.86 5.64 -1.06
CA ASP A 10 -11.28 6.96 -1.48
C ASP A 10 -12.62 7.35 -0.83
N SER A 11 -12.86 8.65 -0.65
CA SER A 11 -14.10 9.12 -0.01
C SER A 11 -15.39 8.74 -0.77
N THR A 12 -15.28 8.41 -2.06
CA THR A 12 -16.38 7.95 -2.92
C THR A 12 -16.55 6.43 -2.93
N ALA A 13 -15.67 5.68 -2.25
CA ALA A 13 -15.75 4.24 -2.13
C ALA A 13 -16.90 3.84 -1.20
N THR A 14 -17.66 2.80 -1.56
CA THR A 14 -18.84 2.36 -0.78
C THR A 14 -18.59 1.12 0.08
N ALA A 15 -17.52 0.36 -0.18
CA ALA A 15 -17.16 -0.77 0.66
C ALA A 15 -16.80 -0.31 2.08
N THR A 16 -17.14 -1.13 3.07
CA THR A 16 -16.87 -0.83 4.49
C THR A 16 -16.08 -1.94 5.15
N GLY A 17 -15.34 -1.60 6.21
CA GLY A 17 -14.58 -2.59 6.97
C GLY A 17 -13.36 -3.15 6.23
N VAL A 18 -12.87 -2.49 5.18
CA VAL A 18 -11.70 -2.90 4.40
C VAL A 18 -10.82 -1.71 4.05
N ALA A 19 -9.51 -1.95 3.99
CA ALA A 19 -8.49 -1.01 3.55
C ALA A 19 -7.47 -1.75 2.67
N ILE A 20 -6.49 -1.04 2.11
CA ILE A 20 -5.41 -1.64 1.31
C ILE A 20 -4.10 -1.62 2.10
N ALA A 21 -3.44 -2.77 2.21
CA ALA A 21 -2.11 -2.91 2.77
C ALA A 21 -1.07 -2.96 1.64
N LEU A 22 0.03 -2.23 1.80
CA LEU A 22 1.17 -2.24 0.89
C LEU A 22 2.27 -3.16 1.43
N PHE A 23 2.97 -3.84 0.54
CA PHE A 23 4.04 -4.77 0.87
C PHE A 23 5.21 -4.61 -0.09
N GLU A 24 6.38 -4.98 0.41
CA GLU A 24 7.63 -5.10 -0.36
C GLU A 24 7.51 -6.18 -1.44
N ASP A 25 8.57 -6.32 -2.23
CA ASP A 25 8.72 -7.30 -3.32
C ASP A 25 8.55 -8.77 -2.91
N ASP A 26 8.74 -9.10 -1.63
CA ASP A 26 8.45 -10.43 -1.07
C ASP A 26 6.95 -10.68 -0.85
N GLY A 27 6.10 -9.65 -0.99
CA GLY A 27 4.65 -9.71 -0.83
C GLY A 27 4.17 -9.97 0.60
N SER A 28 5.04 -9.92 1.60
CA SER A 28 4.77 -10.30 3.00
C SER A 28 5.25 -9.27 4.03
N THR A 29 6.34 -8.57 3.75
CA THR A 29 6.87 -7.47 4.55
C THR A 29 6.02 -6.24 4.28
N SER A 30 5.31 -5.75 5.30
CA SER A 30 4.41 -4.60 5.15
C SER A 30 5.19 -3.28 5.07
N ILE A 31 4.70 -2.37 4.23
CA ILE A 31 5.13 -0.97 4.12
C ILE A 31 4.06 -0.10 4.78
N PRO A 32 4.28 0.43 5.99
CA PRO A 32 3.34 1.36 6.60
C PRO A 32 3.24 2.66 5.78
N LEU A 33 2.05 3.23 5.67
CA LEU A 33 1.89 4.52 5.01
C LEU A 33 2.75 5.62 5.65
N GLY A 34 3.34 6.46 4.79
CA GLY A 34 4.22 7.55 5.20
C GLY A 34 5.57 7.10 5.77
N GLN A 35 5.89 5.79 5.71
CA GLN A 35 7.20 5.26 6.06
C GLN A 35 7.98 4.86 4.80
N PRO A 36 9.33 4.93 4.83
CA PRO A 36 10.15 4.44 3.73
C PRO A 36 9.96 2.92 3.50
N SER A 37 9.99 2.51 2.23
CA SER A 37 10.19 1.10 1.87
C SER A 37 11.65 0.69 2.11
N LYS A 38 11.95 -0.59 1.87
CA LYS A 38 13.34 -1.08 1.77
C LYS A 38 14.14 -0.24 0.76
N THR A 39 15.44 -0.10 1.04
CA THR A 39 16.39 0.49 0.11
C THR A 39 16.61 -0.45 -1.08
N HIS A 40 16.56 0.11 -2.30
CA HIS A 40 16.83 -0.64 -3.52
C HIS A 40 18.15 -0.17 -4.17
N PRO A 41 19.12 -1.06 -4.42
CA PRO A 41 20.32 -0.70 -5.16
C PRO A 41 19.94 -0.41 -6.63
N LEU A 42 20.50 0.67 -7.18
CA LEU A 42 20.22 1.10 -8.55
C LEU A 42 21.37 0.74 -9.50
N SER A 43 21.02 0.25 -10.68
CA SER A 43 21.90 0.09 -11.82
C SER A 43 21.90 1.35 -12.69
N SER A 44 23.07 1.77 -13.16
CA SER A 44 23.21 2.87 -14.13
C SER A 44 23.14 2.43 -15.59
N THR A 45 23.14 1.11 -15.84
CA THR A 45 23.25 0.54 -17.19
C THR A 45 22.00 -0.23 -17.62
N THR A 46 21.07 -0.47 -16.69
CA THR A 46 19.83 -1.22 -16.93
C THR A 46 18.65 -0.54 -16.26
N GLN A 47 17.44 -0.83 -16.75
CA GLN A 47 16.21 -0.39 -16.11
C GLN A 47 16.13 -0.92 -14.67
N ASN A 48 15.76 -0.04 -13.73
CA ASN A 48 15.48 -0.40 -12.35
C ASN A 48 13.97 -0.55 -12.19
N ALA A 49 13.49 -1.79 -12.00
CA ALA A 49 12.10 -2.07 -11.70
C ALA A 49 11.93 -2.27 -10.20
N LEU A 50 11.09 -1.45 -9.57
CA LEU A 50 10.72 -1.57 -8.15
C LEU A 50 9.34 -2.23 -8.06
N THR A 51 9.28 -3.41 -7.45
CA THR A 51 8.08 -4.23 -7.37
C THR A 51 7.48 -4.17 -5.98
N TYR A 52 6.18 -3.95 -5.90
CA TYR A 52 5.42 -3.90 -4.66
C TYR A 52 4.12 -4.68 -4.80
N PHE A 53 3.53 -5.07 -3.68
CA PHE A 53 2.22 -5.75 -3.65
C PHE A 53 1.21 -4.94 -2.86
N ALA A 54 -0.03 -4.91 -3.35
CA ALA A 54 -1.18 -4.37 -2.65
C ALA A 54 -2.19 -5.48 -2.36
N LYS A 55 -2.74 -5.52 -1.14
CA LYS A 55 -3.76 -6.50 -0.75
C LYS A 55 -4.87 -5.81 0.04
N TYR A 56 -6.12 -6.22 -0.17
CA TYR A 56 -7.19 -5.84 0.74
C TYR A 56 -6.96 -6.46 2.11
N GLN A 57 -7.16 -5.66 3.16
CA GLN A 57 -7.09 -6.10 4.54
C GLN A 57 -8.36 -5.65 5.28
N SER A 58 -9.00 -6.60 5.97
CA SER A 58 -10.16 -6.30 6.80
C SER A 58 -9.77 -5.41 7.99
N THR A 59 -10.58 -4.39 8.26
CA THR A 59 -10.44 -3.50 9.41
C THR A 59 -11.60 -3.65 10.41
N ALA A 60 -12.55 -4.54 10.13
CA ALA A 60 -13.71 -4.82 10.96
C ALA A 60 -14.04 -6.32 10.96
N ALA A 61 -14.95 -6.75 11.84
CA ALA A 61 -15.41 -8.14 11.87
C ALA A 61 -16.22 -8.52 10.60
N THR A 62 -16.87 -7.53 9.98
CA THR A 62 -17.67 -7.71 8.76
C THR A 62 -17.21 -6.72 7.71
N VAL A 63 -16.92 -7.23 6.51
CA VAL A 63 -16.65 -6.41 5.33
C VAL A 63 -17.97 -6.18 4.60
N GLY A 64 -18.34 -4.92 4.40
CA GLY A 64 -19.50 -4.55 3.60
C GLY A 64 -19.14 -4.45 2.13
N GLU A 65 -20.07 -4.87 1.28
CA GLU A 65 -19.93 -4.80 -0.18
C GLU A 65 -19.87 -3.35 -0.69
N GLY A 66 -19.27 -3.16 -1.86
CA GLY A 66 -19.18 -1.85 -2.51
C GLY A 66 -17.90 -1.68 -3.33
N THR A 67 -17.70 -0.46 -3.83
CA THR A 67 -16.47 -0.06 -4.52
C THR A 67 -15.35 0.14 -3.50
N ALA A 68 -14.12 -0.26 -3.85
CA ALA A 68 -12.96 -0.22 -2.95
C ALA A 68 -11.73 0.40 -3.62
N ASN A 69 -11.94 1.52 -4.32
CA ASN A 69 -10.86 2.28 -4.94
C ASN A 69 -10.05 3.04 -3.86
N ALA A 70 -8.76 3.21 -4.07
CA ALA A 70 -7.89 4.02 -3.23
C ALA A 70 -6.73 4.61 -4.05
N THR A 71 -6.21 5.75 -3.62
CA THR A 71 -5.07 6.42 -4.25
C THR A 71 -3.92 6.58 -3.25
N ALA A 72 -2.70 6.22 -3.65
CA ALA A 72 -1.48 6.45 -2.87
C ALA A 72 -0.44 7.20 -3.68
N ASP A 73 0.26 8.13 -3.01
CA ASP A 73 1.41 8.83 -3.55
C ASP A 73 2.70 8.10 -3.20
N PHE A 74 3.55 7.86 -4.20
CA PHE A 74 4.88 7.27 -4.02
C PHE A 74 5.96 8.35 -4.19
N THR A 75 6.80 8.51 -3.18
CA THR A 75 7.97 9.41 -3.23
C THR A 75 9.24 8.59 -3.46
N VAL A 76 10.03 8.96 -4.46
CA VAL A 76 11.35 8.35 -4.71
C VAL A 76 12.41 9.27 -4.13
N LEU A 77 13.16 8.76 -3.15
CA LEU A 77 14.29 9.44 -2.55
C LEU A 77 15.60 8.87 -3.14
N TYR A 78 16.41 9.74 -3.74
CA TYR A 78 17.77 9.42 -4.17
C TYR A 78 18.74 9.96 -3.12
N ASN A 79 19.45 9.06 -2.44
CA ASN A 79 20.38 9.37 -1.34
C ASN A 79 21.82 9.01 -1.71
#